data_AF-A0A833QAS0-F1
#
_entry.id   AF-A0A833QAS0-F1
#
_cell.length_a   1.000
_cell.length_b   1.000
_cell.length_c   1.000
_cell.angle_alpha   90.00
_cell.angle_beta   90.00
_cell.angle_gamma   90.00
#
_symmetry.space_group_name_H-M   'P 1'
#
loop_
_entity.id
_entity.type
_entity.pdbx_description
1 polymer ?
#
loop_
_entity_poly.entity_id
_entity_poly.type
_entity_poly.pdbx_seq_one_letter_code
_entity_poly.pdbx_strand_id
1 'polypeptide(L)'
;MDSTSSNLGDFLEESVLLDESQYQEGFKDGYRDGLVSGKEEGREVGLNTGFQVGEELGFYEGCIDVWNSVIQIDPEAFTSRVRKNIEQLEKLIDSYPLMEPENEDVQQMLENIRLKFRVVCANLRVKLEYEGQPSSSDKDTVAM
;
A
#
# COMPACT_ATOMS: atom_id res chain seq x y z
N MET A 1 5.13 -13.41 -70.60
CA MET A 1 5.24 -12.40 -69.54
C MET A 1 4.08 -12.69 -68.59
N ASP A 2 4.34 -13.40 -67.48
CA ASP A 2 3.35 -13.59 -66.40
C ASP A 2 3.96 -14.21 -65.13
N SER A 3 5.19 -14.71 -65.18
CA SER A 3 5.88 -15.33 -64.02
C SER A 3 6.33 -14.35 -62.93
N THR A 4 6.28 -13.03 -63.18
CA THR A 4 6.72 -12.00 -62.24
C THR A 4 5.62 -11.56 -61.27
N SER A 5 4.34 -11.70 -61.67
CA SER A 5 3.20 -11.28 -60.85
C SER A 5 2.85 -12.30 -59.75
N SER A 6 3.15 -13.59 -59.95
CA SER A 6 2.93 -14.62 -58.92
C SER A 6 3.99 -14.57 -57.82
N ASN A 7 5.26 -14.34 -58.17
CA ASN A 7 6.36 -14.28 -57.20
C ASN A 7 6.24 -13.13 -56.19
N LEU A 8 5.68 -11.99 -56.60
CA LEU A 8 5.48 -10.86 -55.69
C LEU A 8 4.32 -11.12 -54.73
N GLY A 9 3.27 -11.82 -55.16
CA GLY A 9 2.15 -12.22 -54.31
C GLY A 9 2.59 -13.19 -53.21
N ASP A 10 3.34 -14.22 -53.58
CA ASP A 10 3.83 -15.24 -52.64
C ASP A 10 4.78 -14.65 -51.57
N PHE A 11 5.69 -13.74 -51.97
CA PHE A 11 6.59 -13.06 -51.04
C PHE A 11 5.87 -12.14 -50.05
N LEU A 12 4.82 -11.45 -50.50
CA LEU A 12 4.02 -10.58 -49.62
C LEU A 12 3.15 -11.42 -48.67
N GLU A 13 2.64 -12.56 -49.10
CA GLU A 13 1.89 -13.49 -48.24
C GLU A 13 2.79 -14.11 -47.17
N GLU A 14 4.01 -14.52 -47.52
CA GLU A 14 5.03 -14.97 -46.56
C GLU A 14 5.39 -13.89 -45.54
N SER A 15 5.53 -12.62 -45.99
CA SER A 15 5.79 -11.49 -45.09
C SER A 15 4.63 -11.22 -44.13
N VAL A 16 3.37 -11.34 -44.57
CA VAL A 16 2.19 -11.13 -43.72
C VAL A 16 2.06 -12.26 -42.70
N LEU A 17 2.27 -13.51 -43.10
CA LEU A 17 2.26 -14.66 -42.20
C LEU A 17 3.37 -14.59 -41.14
N LEU A 18 4.55 -14.10 -41.53
CA LEU A 18 5.65 -13.86 -40.61
C LEU A 18 5.28 -12.79 -39.57
N ASP A 19 4.72 -11.65 -40.01
CA ASP A 19 4.30 -10.55 -39.12
C ASP A 19 3.21 -11.00 -38.13
N GLU A 20 2.22 -11.77 -38.61
CA GLU A 20 1.21 -12.39 -37.74
C GLU A 20 1.84 -13.36 -36.72
N SER A 21 2.81 -14.18 -37.15
CA SER A 21 3.48 -15.12 -36.25
C SER A 21 4.30 -14.42 -35.18
N GLN A 22 5.03 -13.35 -35.54
CA GLN A 22 5.84 -12.54 -34.63
C GLN A 22 4.96 -11.75 -33.66
N TYR A 23 3.82 -11.23 -34.12
CA TYR A 23 2.85 -10.58 -33.25
C TYR A 23 2.30 -11.57 -32.21
N GLN A 24 1.93 -12.78 -32.63
CA GLN A 24 1.42 -13.81 -31.71
C GLN A 24 2.50 -14.30 -30.74
N GLU A 25 3.74 -14.43 -31.19
CA GLU A 25 4.89 -14.77 -30.34
C GLU A 25 5.15 -13.67 -29.30
N GLY A 26 5.24 -12.41 -29.74
CA GLY A 26 5.43 -11.26 -28.85
C GLY A 26 4.28 -11.10 -27.83
N PHE A 27 3.04 -11.36 -28.23
CA PHE A 27 1.91 -11.36 -27.30
C PHE A 27 2.02 -12.47 -26.25
N LYS A 28 2.36 -13.71 -26.67
CA LYS A 28 2.53 -14.85 -25.75
C LYS A 28 3.67 -14.63 -24.78
N ASP A 29 4.79 -14.08 -25.27
CA ASP A 29 5.94 -13.75 -24.44
C ASP A 29 5.60 -12.63 -23.45
N GLY A 30 5.04 -11.52 -23.91
CA GLY A 30 4.62 -10.43 -23.04
C GLY A 30 3.58 -10.85 -21.99
N TYR A 31 2.63 -11.72 -22.36
CA TYR A 31 1.64 -12.25 -21.41
C TYR A 31 2.29 -13.14 -20.35
N ARG A 32 3.19 -14.04 -20.76
CA ARG A 32 3.92 -14.93 -19.84
C ARG A 32 4.80 -14.13 -18.89
N ASP A 33 5.57 -13.18 -19.43
CA ASP A 33 6.47 -12.35 -18.64
C ASP A 33 5.69 -11.45 -17.68
N GLY A 34 4.62 -10.81 -18.15
CA GLY A 34 3.75 -9.97 -17.33
C GLY A 34 3.05 -10.73 -16.19
N LEU A 35 2.70 -12.00 -16.40
CA LEU A 35 2.14 -12.85 -15.34
C LEU A 35 3.17 -13.13 -14.24
N VAL A 36 4.42 -13.39 -14.62
CA VAL A 36 5.51 -13.68 -13.68
C VAL A 36 5.91 -12.41 -12.94
N SER A 37 6.17 -11.32 -13.66
CA SER A 37 6.59 -10.05 -13.05
C SER A 37 5.49 -9.46 -12.19
N GLY A 38 4.24 -9.42 -12.67
CA GLY A 38 3.12 -8.87 -11.91
C GLY A 38 2.86 -9.60 -10.60
N LYS A 39 3.09 -10.92 -10.55
CA LYS A 39 2.98 -11.68 -9.30
C LYS A 39 4.07 -11.30 -8.29
N GLU A 40 5.30 -11.14 -8.75
CA GLU A 40 6.42 -10.81 -7.87
C GLU A 40 6.33 -9.35 -7.38
N GLU A 41 6.03 -8.42 -8.29
CA GLU A 41 5.79 -7.02 -7.97
C GLU A 41 4.63 -6.87 -6.97
N GLY A 42 3.50 -7.54 -7.21
CA GLY A 42 2.36 -7.51 -6.29
C GLY A 42 2.71 -8.05 -4.90
N ARG A 43 3.54 -9.10 -4.83
CA ARG A 43 4.03 -9.66 -3.56
C ARG A 43 4.93 -8.67 -2.82
N GLU A 44 5.88 -8.06 -3.52
CA GLU A 44 6.83 -7.12 -2.93
C GLU A 44 6.12 -5.85 -2.43
N VAL A 45 5.28 -5.25 -3.27
CA VAL A 45 4.49 -4.07 -2.90
C VAL A 45 3.57 -4.37 -1.72
N GLY A 46 2.83 -5.48 -1.78
CA GLY A 46 1.93 -5.88 -0.70
C GLY A 46 2.65 -6.09 0.63
N LEU A 47 3.84 -6.71 0.61
CA LEU A 47 4.64 -6.92 1.81
C LEU A 47 5.18 -5.60 2.38
N ASN A 48 5.70 -4.72 1.53
CA ASN A 48 6.24 -3.43 1.96
C ASN A 48 5.13 -2.52 2.53
N THR A 49 4.03 -2.35 1.80
CA THR A 49 2.89 -1.54 2.25
C THR A 49 2.25 -2.13 3.51
N GLY A 50 2.07 -3.45 3.56
CA GLY A 50 1.52 -4.12 4.75
C GLY A 50 2.40 -3.94 5.98
N PHE A 51 3.72 -4.05 5.83
CA PHE A 51 4.67 -3.81 6.92
C PHE A 51 4.59 -2.35 7.41
N GLN A 52 4.63 -1.37 6.51
CA GLN A 52 4.55 0.05 6.87
C GLN A 52 3.28 0.40 7.64
N VAL A 53 2.12 -0.11 7.19
CA VAL A 53 0.84 0.12 7.86
C VAL A 53 0.79 -0.60 9.21
N GLY A 54 1.24 -1.85 9.26
CA GLY A 54 1.27 -2.63 10.50
C GLY A 54 2.20 -2.02 11.56
N GLU A 55 3.37 -1.54 11.15
CA GLU A 55 4.33 -0.86 12.03
C GLU A 55 3.73 0.42 12.62
N GLU A 56 3.07 1.23 11.78
CA GLU A 56 2.40 2.46 12.23
C GLU A 56 1.26 2.17 13.21
N LEU A 57 0.40 1.19 12.91
CA LEU A 57 -0.70 0.80 13.79
C LEU A 57 -0.20 0.25 15.12
N GLY A 58 0.82 -0.61 15.09
CA GLY A 58 1.43 -1.18 16.28
C GLY A 58 2.12 -0.12 17.16
N PHE A 59 2.70 0.92 16.56
CA PHE A 59 3.22 2.06 17.31
C PHE A 59 2.11 2.80 18.07
N TYR A 60 0.97 3.05 17.44
CA TYR A 60 -0.16 3.70 18.10
C TYR A 60 -0.77 2.81 19.19
N GLU A 61 -0.95 1.52 18.93
CA GLU A 61 -1.44 0.53 19.89
C GLU A 61 -0.53 0.48 21.13
N GLY A 62 0.79 0.41 20.94
CA GLY A 62 1.74 0.41 22.06
C GLY A 62 1.68 1.69 22.91
N CYS A 63 1.42 2.85 22.29
CA CYS A 63 1.18 4.08 23.05
C CYS A 63 -0.09 4.01 23.90
N ILE A 64 -1.17 3.47 23.32
CA ILE A 64 -2.46 3.28 24.00
C ILE A 64 -2.29 2.35 25.20
N ASP A 65 -1.59 1.22 25.03
CA ASP A 65 -1.31 0.27 26.12
C ASP A 65 -0.59 0.92 27.30
N VAL A 66 0.42 1.75 27.01
CA VAL A 66 1.15 2.51 28.04
C VAL A 66 0.22 3.49 28.74
N TRP A 67 -0.58 4.26 27.99
CA TRP A 67 -1.51 5.21 28.60
C TRP A 67 -2.61 4.53 29.42
N ASN A 68 -3.14 3.40 28.94
CA ASN A 68 -4.11 2.59 29.66
C ASN A 68 -3.51 1.99 30.95
N SER A 69 -2.25 1.56 30.91
CA SER A 69 -1.52 1.11 32.11
C SER A 69 -1.39 2.22 33.15
N VAL A 70 -1.11 3.46 32.72
CA VAL A 70 -1.06 4.63 33.63
C VAL A 70 -2.43 4.89 34.25
N ILE A 71 -3.52 4.83 33.47
CA ILE A 71 -4.90 5.01 33.97
C ILE A 71 -5.26 3.94 35.01
N GLN A 72 -4.79 2.70 34.83
CA GLN A 72 -5.04 1.62 35.80
C GLN A 72 -4.32 1.85 37.13
N ILE A 73 -3.11 2.40 37.10
CA ILE A 73 -2.31 2.69 38.30
C ILE A 73 -2.84 3.93 39.02
N ASP A 74 -3.15 4.98 38.26
CA ASP A 74 -3.69 6.24 38.76
C ASP A 74 -4.86 6.70 37.87
N PRO A 75 -6.12 6.44 38.29
CA PRO A 75 -7.31 6.82 37.55
C PRO A 75 -7.45 8.33 37.32
N GLU A 76 -6.76 9.18 38.08
CA GLU A 76 -6.81 10.64 37.95
C GLU A 76 -5.59 11.21 37.22
N ALA A 77 -4.66 10.37 36.76
CA ALA A 77 -3.48 10.80 36.00
C ALA A 77 -3.82 11.61 34.75
N PHE A 78 -4.95 11.27 34.10
CA PHE A 78 -5.45 11.95 32.91
C PHE A 78 -6.88 12.43 33.10
N THR A 79 -7.22 13.59 32.54
CA THR A 79 -8.60 14.09 32.54
C THR A 79 -9.57 13.11 31.84
N SER A 80 -10.85 13.14 32.21
CA SER A 80 -11.91 12.35 31.54
C SER A 80 -11.96 12.55 30.02
N ARG A 81 -11.66 13.78 29.56
CA ARG A 81 -11.55 14.11 28.14
C ARG A 81 -10.41 13.35 27.48
N VAL A 82 -9.24 13.27 28.11
CA VAL A 82 -8.08 12.55 27.57
C VAL A 82 -8.38 11.05 27.49
N ARG A 83 -8.90 10.45 28.57
CA ARG A 83 -9.27 9.02 28.60
C ARG A 83 -10.25 8.67 27.47
N LYS A 84 -11.29 9.49 27.27
CA LYS A 84 -12.22 9.32 26.15
C LYS A 84 -11.56 9.44 24.78
N ASN A 85 -10.55 10.30 24.61
CA ASN A 85 -9.83 10.38 23.34
C ASN A 85 -8.96 9.15 23.09
N ILE A 86 -8.36 8.57 24.12
CA ILE A 86 -7.59 7.31 24.05
C ILE A 86 -8.52 6.15 23.66
N GLU A 87 -9.65 5.98 24.35
CA GLU A 87 -10.66 4.94 24.01
C GLU A 87 -11.19 5.08 22.58
N GLN A 88 -11.33 6.31 22.09
CA GLN A 88 -11.75 6.55 20.71
C GLN A 88 -10.65 6.24 19.70
N LEU A 89 -9.38 6.42 20.05
CA LEU A 89 -8.26 6.04 19.19
C LEU A 89 -8.14 4.52 19.11
N GLU A 90 -8.25 3.83 20.25
CA GLU A 90 -8.26 2.36 20.35
C GLU A 90 -9.33 1.76 19.43
N LYS A 91 -10.57 2.26 19.52
CA LYS A 91 -11.66 1.82 18.63
C LYS A 91 -11.39 2.04 17.15
N LEU A 92 -10.68 3.11 16.78
CA LEU A 92 -10.35 3.34 15.37
C LEU A 92 -9.33 2.30 14.89
N ILE A 93 -8.34 1.96 15.71
CA ILE A 93 -7.35 0.92 15.42
C ILE A 93 -8.01 -0.45 15.34
N ASP A 94 -8.86 -0.82 16.32
CA ASP A 94 -9.58 -2.10 16.33
C ASP A 94 -10.48 -2.29 15.10
N SER A 95 -11.02 -1.18 14.58
CA SER A 95 -11.88 -1.20 13.40
C SER A 95 -11.10 -1.27 12.07
N TYR A 96 -9.78 -1.12 12.11
CA TYR A 96 -8.97 -1.07 10.89
C TYR A 96 -8.91 -2.44 10.20
N PRO A 97 -9.33 -2.56 8.93
CA PRO A 97 -9.51 -3.85 8.28
C PRO A 97 -8.18 -4.37 7.70
N LEU A 98 -7.29 -4.86 8.57
CA LEU A 98 -5.96 -5.39 8.18
C LEU A 98 -6.01 -6.51 7.13
N MET A 99 -7.10 -7.27 7.09
CA MET A 99 -7.27 -8.42 6.20
C MET A 99 -8.02 -8.09 4.90
N GLU A 100 -8.45 -6.84 4.71
CA GLU A 100 -9.18 -6.39 3.52
C GLU A 100 -8.44 -5.19 2.91
N PRO A 101 -7.22 -5.39 2.38
CA PRO A 101 -6.40 -4.31 1.83
C PRO A 101 -7.04 -3.63 0.62
N GLU A 102 -8.01 -4.27 -0.05
CA GLU A 102 -8.77 -3.69 -1.16
C GLU A 102 -9.89 -2.73 -0.72
N ASN A 103 -10.14 -2.60 0.59
CA ASN A 103 -11.16 -1.71 1.09
C ASN A 103 -10.80 -0.25 0.76
N GLU A 104 -11.71 0.44 0.04
CA GLU A 104 -11.48 1.80 -0.47
C GLU A 104 -11.31 2.84 0.65
N ASP A 105 -11.81 2.55 1.86
CA ASP A 105 -11.79 3.46 2.99
C ASP A 105 -10.49 3.37 3.82
N VAL A 106 -9.62 2.36 3.61
CA VAL A 106 -8.43 2.12 4.47
C VAL A 106 -7.50 3.31 4.59
N GLN A 107 -7.36 4.09 3.51
CA GLN A 107 -6.56 5.30 3.50
C GLN A 107 -7.18 6.38 4.40
N GLN A 108 -8.49 6.60 4.28
CA GLN A 108 -9.20 7.58 5.10
C GLN A 108 -9.24 7.16 6.58
N MET A 109 -9.38 5.87 6.85
CA MET A 109 -9.34 5.32 8.21
C MET A 109 -7.97 5.54 8.86
N LEU A 110 -6.87 5.28 8.13
CA LEU A 110 -5.52 5.51 8.64
C LEU A 110 -5.26 7.00 8.91
N GLU A 111 -5.74 7.89 8.04
CA GLU A 111 -5.69 9.34 8.29
C GLU A 111 -6.46 9.76 9.56
N ASN A 112 -7.63 9.17 9.79
CA ASN A 112 -8.41 9.42 10.99
C ASN A 112 -7.67 8.96 12.25
N ILE A 113 -7.01 7.80 12.21
CA ILE A 113 -6.15 7.29 13.30
C ILE A 113 -5.00 8.29 13.56
N ARG A 114 -4.26 8.70 12.52
CA ARG A 114 -3.16 9.69 12.60
C ARG A 114 -3.61 11.02 13.19
N LEU A 115 -4.76 11.55 12.76
CA LEU A 115 -5.32 12.79 13.29
C LEU A 115 -5.69 12.64 14.76
N LYS A 116 -6.33 11.53 15.11
CA LYS A 116 -6.74 11.27 16.49
C LYS A 116 -5.56 11.10 17.43
N PHE A 117 -4.51 10.38 17.00
CA PHE A 117 -3.27 10.23 17.75
C PHE A 117 -2.61 11.58 18.05
N ARG A 118 -2.52 12.47 17.04
CA ARG A 118 -1.99 13.85 17.23
C ARG A 118 -2.80 14.64 18.26
N VAL A 119 -4.14 14.51 18.25
CA VAL A 119 -5.00 15.15 19.25
C VAL A 119 -4.71 14.62 20.66
N VAL A 120 -4.51 13.30 20.82
CA VAL A 120 -4.16 12.72 22.12
C VAL A 120 -2.81 13.23 22.60
N CYS A 121 -1.78 13.24 21.74
CA CYS A 121 -0.45 13.75 22.07
C CYS A 121 -0.48 15.23 22.51
N ALA A 122 -1.24 16.06 21.79
CA ALA A 122 -1.43 17.47 22.15
C ALA A 122 -2.11 17.65 23.52
N ASN A 123 -3.12 16.84 23.84
CA ASN A 123 -3.78 16.90 25.15
C ASN A 123 -2.87 16.43 26.29
N LEU A 124 -2.00 15.46 26.02
CA LEU A 124 -1.02 14.92 26.96
C LEU A 124 0.25 15.78 27.06
N ARG A 125 0.43 16.75 26.17
CA ARG A 125 1.64 17.59 26.04
C ARG A 125 2.92 16.76 25.85
N VAL A 126 2.80 15.64 25.15
CA VAL A 126 3.93 14.78 24.77
C VAL A 126 4.26 15.00 23.31
N LYS A 127 5.56 14.92 22.98
CA LYS A 127 6.02 14.91 21.59
C LYS A 127 6.30 13.46 21.21
N LEU A 128 5.27 12.79 20.71
CA LEU A 128 5.36 11.45 20.13
C LEU A 128 5.01 11.58 18.65
N GLU A 129 5.91 11.10 17.81
CA GLU A 129 5.79 11.13 16.35
C GLU A 129 6.20 9.76 15.84
N TYR A 130 5.45 9.24 14.86
CA TYR A 130 5.83 8.03 14.16
C TYR A 130 6.87 8.39 13.10
N GLU A 131 8.11 7.92 13.26
CA GLU A 131 9.24 8.28 12.38
C GLU A 131 9.29 7.45 11.09
N GLY A 132 8.57 6.33 11.00
CA GLY A 132 8.56 5.42 9.84
C GLY A 132 7.73 5.92 8.66
N GLN A 133 7.22 7.15 8.70
CA GLN A 133 6.45 7.72 7.61
C GLN A 133 7.40 8.09 6.46
N PRO A 134 7.20 7.61 5.22
CA PRO A 134 8.07 7.99 4.12
C PRO A 134 8.00 9.51 3.97
N SER A 135 9.16 10.14 4.19
CA SER A 135 9.30 11.57 4.02
C SER A 135 8.95 11.91 2.58
N SER A 136 8.43 13.11 2.31
CA SER A 136 8.19 13.55 0.92
C SER A 136 9.45 13.48 0.04
N SER A 137 10.64 13.32 0.63
CA SER A 137 11.93 13.08 -0.02
C SER A 137 12.19 11.65 -0.49
N ASP A 138 11.45 10.63 -0.02
CA ASP A 138 11.68 9.23 -0.41
C ASP A 138 10.91 8.82 -1.67
N LYS A 139 9.97 9.66 -2.12
CA LYS A 139 9.15 9.40 -3.31
C LYS A 139 9.92 9.50 -4.63
N ASP A 140 11.13 10.08 -4.61
CA ASP A 140 11.95 10.27 -5.81
C ASP A 140 12.95 9.12 -6.08
N THR A 141 13.10 8.16 -5.16
CA THR A 141 14.14 7.13 -5.28
C THR A 141 13.67 5.84 -5.95
N VAL A 142 12.36 5.62 -6.11
CA VAL A 142 11.79 4.39 -6.69
C VAL A 142 11.38 4.57 -8.17
N ALA A 143 11.61 5.75 -8.75
CA ALA A 143 11.29 6.05 -10.15
C ALA A 143 12.52 6.06 -11.08
N MET A 144 13.59 5.32 -10.74
CA MET A 144 14.84 5.28 -11.52
C MET A 144 15.27 3.87 -11.89
#